data_AF-A0A4R6YMZ9-F1
#
_entry.id   AF-A0A4R6YMZ9-F1
#
_cell.length_a   1.000
_cell.length_b   1.000
_cell.length_c   1.000
_cell.angle_alpha   90.00
_cell.angle_beta   90.00
_cell.angle_gamma   90.00
#
_symmetry.space_group_name_H-M   'P 1'
#
loop_
_entity.id
_entity.type
_entity.pdbx_description
1 polymer ?
#
loop_
_entity_poly.entity_id
_entity_poly.type
_entity_poly.pdbx_seq_one_letter_code
_entity_poly.pdbx_strand_id
1 'polypeptide(L)'
;MRADSRLRRLQVLALALLLPLALPLWAQPPPPAAAALPIPYSSLSASEREQLQPFAADWDQLPPERQARLRRAAARWAQMTPEQREQMQERKRRWQALPPEQKAELRERLQNFRRMSPEQQERVRRGQERFRQLPPEERARLREEFQRMAPTERRAFLQGAAAERRALARERWLQSLPEAEREPMRAMIDGFAPDQRKAFRRLLMDTPAAQREGLRREFLGLDPAARAQRLQQALPERSPE
;
A
#
# COMPACT_ATOMS: atom_id res chain seq x y z
N MET A 1 16.23 10.96 39.29
CA MET A 1 15.84 9.53 39.23
C MET A 1 15.15 9.28 37.89
N ARG A 2 15.80 8.50 37.02
CA ARG A 2 15.34 8.14 35.67
C ARG A 2 14.88 6.69 35.71
N ALA A 3 13.57 6.45 35.59
CA ALA A 3 13.03 5.12 35.33
C ALA A 3 11.61 5.27 34.77
N ASP A 4 11.48 5.40 33.44
CA ASP A 4 10.27 4.96 32.71
C ASP A 4 10.42 5.06 31.17
N SER A 5 11.57 4.66 30.64
CA SER A 5 11.87 4.72 29.20
C SER A 5 12.14 3.36 28.55
N ARG A 6 11.54 2.29 29.11
CA ARG A 6 11.65 0.91 28.56
C ARG A 6 10.33 0.31 28.04
N LEU A 7 9.18 1.00 28.17
CA LEU A 7 7.86 0.46 27.78
C LEU A 7 7.23 1.08 26.52
N ARG A 8 7.90 2.01 25.83
CA ARG A 8 7.43 2.59 24.55
C ARG A 8 8.26 2.16 23.33
N ARG A 9 9.00 1.05 23.46
CA ARG A 9 9.79 0.45 22.39
C ARG A 9 9.01 -0.72 21.82
N LEU A 10 8.11 -0.49 20.85
CA LEU A 10 7.61 -1.47 19.85
C LEU A 10 6.40 -0.95 19.02
N GLN A 11 6.29 0.34 18.73
CA GLN A 11 5.10 0.85 17.99
C GLN A 11 5.20 0.87 16.44
N VAL A 12 6.18 0.22 15.80
CA VAL A 12 6.34 0.38 14.33
C VAL A 12 6.41 -0.91 13.50
N LEU A 13 6.17 -2.10 14.07
CA LEU A 13 6.16 -3.33 13.25
C LEU A 13 5.00 -4.27 13.58
N ALA A 14 3.78 -3.75 13.57
CA ALA A 14 2.58 -4.59 13.67
C ALA A 14 1.60 -4.43 12.48
N LEU A 15 2.06 -3.84 11.37
CA LEU A 15 1.39 -3.97 10.06
C LEU A 15 2.15 -4.91 9.11
N ALA A 16 3.01 -5.78 9.65
CA ALA A 16 3.62 -6.91 8.93
C ALA A 16 2.96 -8.25 9.30
N LEU A 17 2.04 -8.24 10.27
CA LEU A 17 1.41 -9.43 10.83
C LEU A 17 0.22 -9.96 10.02
N LEU A 18 -0.21 -9.22 8.99
CA LEU A 18 -1.32 -9.59 8.10
C LEU A 18 -1.07 -9.20 6.63
N LEU A 19 0.20 -9.19 6.19
CA LEU A 19 0.47 -9.31 4.77
C LEU A 19 0.65 -10.80 4.44
N PRO A 20 -0.28 -11.44 3.71
CA PRO A 20 0.06 -12.68 3.03
C PRO A 20 1.21 -12.36 2.06
N LEU A 21 2.17 -13.27 1.96
CA LEU A 21 3.16 -13.29 0.89
C LEU A 21 2.37 -13.29 -0.42
N ALA A 22 2.31 -12.15 -1.10
CA ALA A 22 1.50 -11.98 -2.30
C ALA A 22 2.32 -12.46 -3.50
N LEU A 23 1.95 -13.64 -4.03
CA LEU A 23 2.09 -13.87 -5.47
C LEU A 23 0.95 -13.11 -6.16
N PRO A 24 1.21 -12.34 -7.23
CA PRO A 24 0.19 -11.53 -7.88
C PRO A 24 -0.62 -12.43 -8.81
N LEU A 25 -1.75 -12.95 -8.33
CA LEU A 25 -2.81 -13.48 -9.17
C LEU A 25 -4.04 -12.61 -8.93
N TRP A 26 -4.20 -11.68 -9.88
CA TRP A 26 -5.29 -10.76 -10.21
C TRP A 26 -6.39 -10.50 -9.18
N ALA A 27 -6.66 -9.21 -9.00
CA ALA A 27 -7.83 -8.65 -8.35
C ALA A 27 -9.12 -9.18 -8.99
N GLN A 28 -9.62 -10.30 -8.48
CA GLN A 28 -11.05 -10.57 -8.47
C GLN A 28 -11.62 -9.70 -7.35
N PRO A 29 -12.55 -8.74 -7.61
CA PRO A 29 -13.40 -8.27 -6.53
C PRO A 29 -13.97 -9.51 -5.83
N PRO A 30 -14.11 -9.53 -4.48
CA PRO A 30 -14.78 -10.65 -3.85
C PRO A 30 -16.11 -10.80 -4.59
N PRO A 31 -16.44 -12.00 -5.12
CA PRO A 31 -17.75 -12.19 -5.70
C PRO A 31 -18.78 -11.65 -4.69
N PRO A 32 -19.89 -11.03 -5.14
CA PRO A 32 -21.01 -10.75 -4.24
C PRO A 32 -21.24 -12.03 -3.45
N ALA A 33 -21.53 -11.94 -2.15
CA ALA A 33 -21.63 -13.07 -1.23
C ALA A 33 -22.60 -14.15 -1.74
N ALA A 34 -22.18 -14.91 -2.73
CA ALA A 34 -22.69 -16.19 -3.12
C ALA A 34 -22.34 -17.01 -1.90
N ALA A 35 -23.37 -17.36 -1.12
CA ALA A 35 -23.24 -18.21 0.05
C ALA A 35 -22.24 -19.30 -0.29
N ALA A 36 -21.10 -19.30 0.40
CA ALA A 36 -20.09 -20.31 0.12
C ALA A 36 -20.79 -21.65 0.32
N LEU A 37 -20.59 -22.61 -0.60
CA LEU A 37 -21.19 -23.92 -0.39
C LEU A 37 -20.50 -24.61 0.78
N PRO A 38 -21.24 -25.31 1.65
CA PRO A 38 -20.64 -26.09 2.73
C PRO A 38 -19.67 -27.13 2.13
N ILE A 39 -18.47 -27.21 2.70
CA ILE A 39 -17.41 -28.11 2.27
C ILE A 39 -17.46 -29.32 3.19
N PRO A 40 -17.82 -30.53 2.73
CA PRO A 40 -17.88 -31.70 3.60
C PRO A 40 -16.47 -32.08 4.07
N TYR A 41 -16.31 -32.43 5.35
CA TYR A 41 -15.00 -32.77 5.94
C TYR A 41 -14.29 -33.91 5.19
N SER A 42 -15.06 -34.85 4.62
CA SER A 42 -14.55 -35.98 3.83
C SER A 42 -13.87 -35.56 2.51
N SER A 43 -14.21 -34.38 1.99
CA SER A 43 -13.61 -33.84 0.75
C SER A 43 -12.24 -33.20 0.95
N LEU A 44 -11.79 -33.06 2.20
CA LEU A 44 -10.48 -32.52 2.54
C LEU A 44 -9.37 -33.53 2.22
N SER A 45 -8.25 -33.05 1.67
CA SER A 45 -7.04 -33.84 1.47
C SER A 45 -6.46 -34.34 2.80
N ALA A 46 -5.61 -35.36 2.77
CA ALA A 46 -5.00 -35.92 3.99
C ALA A 46 -4.24 -34.84 4.81
N SER A 47 -3.50 -33.98 4.14
CA SER A 47 -2.77 -32.87 4.79
C SER A 47 -3.72 -31.79 5.34
N GLU A 48 -4.81 -31.46 4.64
CA GLU A 48 -5.82 -30.54 5.18
C GLU A 48 -6.51 -31.11 6.42
N ARG A 49 -6.84 -32.42 6.42
CA ARG A 49 -7.44 -33.11 7.58
C ARG A 49 -6.51 -33.15 8.79
N GLU A 50 -5.22 -33.38 8.59
CA GLU A 50 -4.23 -33.34 9.68
C GLU A 50 -4.20 -31.95 10.35
N GLN A 51 -4.16 -30.88 9.56
CA GLN A 51 -4.11 -29.51 10.08
C GLN A 51 -5.44 -29.04 10.69
N LEU A 52 -6.55 -29.59 10.23
CA LEU A 52 -7.90 -29.22 10.66
C LEU A 52 -8.52 -30.21 11.66
N GLN A 53 -7.73 -31.18 12.15
CA GLN A 53 -8.15 -32.15 13.16
C GLN A 53 -8.82 -31.49 14.39
N PRO A 54 -8.35 -30.33 14.91
CA PRO A 54 -9.02 -29.67 16.04
C PRO A 54 -10.44 -29.16 15.73
N PHE A 55 -10.81 -29.06 14.46
CA PHE A 55 -12.13 -28.62 14.00
C PHE A 55 -12.99 -29.77 13.48
N ALA A 56 -12.49 -31.01 13.50
CA ALA A 56 -13.15 -32.16 12.87
C ALA A 56 -14.56 -32.43 13.45
N ALA A 57 -14.71 -32.35 14.78
CA ALA A 57 -15.97 -32.65 15.47
C ALA A 57 -17.10 -31.66 15.11
N ASP A 58 -16.76 -30.37 14.99
CA ASP A 58 -17.75 -29.31 14.75
C ASP A 58 -17.74 -28.82 13.29
N TRP A 59 -17.01 -29.48 12.39
CA TRP A 59 -16.72 -28.96 11.05
C TRP A 59 -17.97 -28.60 10.27
N ASP A 60 -18.95 -29.51 10.26
CA ASP A 60 -20.21 -29.36 9.53
C ASP A 60 -21.13 -28.29 10.15
N GLN A 61 -20.88 -27.88 11.40
CA GLN A 61 -21.59 -26.78 12.08
C GLN A 61 -20.96 -25.41 11.80
N LEU A 62 -19.75 -25.37 11.23
CA LEU A 62 -19.09 -24.11 10.89
C LEU A 62 -19.78 -23.45 9.69
N PRO A 63 -19.99 -22.12 9.70
CA PRO A 63 -20.47 -21.41 8.52
C PRO A 63 -19.58 -21.70 7.29
N PRO A 64 -20.14 -21.87 6.10
CA PRO A 64 -19.36 -22.24 4.92
C PRO A 64 -18.19 -21.30 4.61
N GLU A 65 -18.32 -19.99 4.89
CA GLU A 65 -17.26 -19.01 4.73
C GLU A 65 -16.10 -19.29 5.69
N ARG A 66 -16.41 -19.77 6.90
CA ARG A 66 -15.43 -20.18 7.92
C ARG A 66 -14.73 -21.48 7.50
N GLN A 67 -15.46 -22.46 6.99
CA GLN A 67 -14.89 -23.68 6.41
C GLN A 67 -13.91 -23.35 5.28
N ALA A 68 -14.33 -22.53 4.30
CA ALA A 68 -13.49 -22.09 3.18
C ALA A 68 -12.26 -21.30 3.64
N ARG A 69 -12.36 -20.51 4.71
CA ARG A 69 -11.22 -19.79 5.29
C ARG A 69 -10.23 -20.74 5.98
N LEU A 70 -10.72 -21.71 6.76
CA LEU A 70 -9.90 -22.71 7.45
C LEU A 70 -9.17 -23.61 6.46
N ARG A 71 -9.88 -24.12 5.43
CA ARG A 71 -9.28 -24.90 4.35
C ARG A 71 -8.17 -24.14 3.63
N ARG A 72 -8.41 -22.88 3.22
CA ARG A 72 -7.36 -22.03 2.61
C ARG A 72 -6.16 -21.82 3.54
N ALA A 73 -6.38 -21.74 4.86
CA ALA A 73 -5.28 -21.63 5.81
C ALA A 73 -4.48 -22.93 5.91
N ALA A 74 -5.15 -24.09 5.95
CA ALA A 74 -4.52 -25.40 5.96
C ALA A 74 -3.69 -25.64 4.69
N ALA A 75 -4.24 -25.34 3.51
CA ALA A 75 -3.53 -25.45 2.24
C ALA A 75 -2.27 -24.57 2.19
N ARG A 76 -2.35 -23.31 2.68
CA ARG A 76 -1.16 -22.45 2.79
C ARG A 76 -0.13 -23.00 3.76
N TRP A 77 -0.55 -23.57 4.88
CA TRP A 77 0.36 -24.15 5.87
C TRP A 77 1.09 -25.38 5.32
N ALA A 78 0.39 -26.23 4.56
CA ALA A 78 0.98 -27.38 3.89
C ALA A 78 2.10 -26.98 2.92
N GLN A 79 1.94 -25.84 2.23
CA GLN A 79 2.91 -25.29 1.28
C GLN A 79 4.08 -24.52 1.94
N MET A 80 4.05 -24.28 3.26
CA MET A 80 5.10 -23.53 3.95
C MET A 80 6.32 -24.39 4.24
N THR A 81 7.51 -23.81 4.05
CA THR A 81 8.78 -24.41 4.51
C THR A 81 8.86 -24.43 6.04
N PRO A 82 9.72 -25.27 6.65
CA PRO A 82 9.95 -25.27 8.10
C PRO A 82 10.24 -23.87 8.67
N GLU A 83 11.06 -23.07 7.98
CA GLU A 83 11.43 -21.71 8.38
C GLU A 83 10.22 -20.76 8.31
N GLN A 84 9.40 -20.89 7.27
CA GLN A 84 8.17 -20.10 7.16
C GLN A 84 7.17 -20.45 8.28
N ARG A 85 7.06 -21.73 8.65
CA ARG A 85 6.24 -22.19 9.77
C ARG A 85 6.76 -21.63 11.09
N GLU A 86 8.07 -21.67 11.32
CA GLU A 86 8.70 -21.10 12.52
C GLU A 86 8.44 -19.59 12.62
N GLN A 87 8.62 -18.84 11.53
CA GLN A 87 8.29 -17.42 11.49
C GLN A 87 6.82 -17.15 11.82
N MET A 88 5.89 -17.98 11.35
CA MET A 88 4.46 -17.86 11.66
C MET A 88 4.18 -18.16 13.13
N GLN A 89 4.82 -19.19 13.70
CA GLN A 89 4.69 -19.48 15.13
C GLN A 89 5.22 -18.33 15.99
N GLU A 90 6.37 -17.77 15.63
CA GLU A 90 6.97 -16.64 16.35
C GLU A 90 6.09 -15.37 16.25
N ARG A 91 5.48 -15.14 15.09
CA ARG A 91 4.45 -14.09 14.93
C ARG A 91 3.24 -14.34 15.83
N LYS A 92 2.77 -15.59 15.94
CA LYS A 92 1.65 -15.97 16.80
C LYS A 92 1.99 -15.75 18.28
N ARG A 93 3.17 -16.17 18.74
CA ARG A 93 3.64 -15.93 20.13
C ARG A 93 3.66 -14.44 20.45
N ARG A 94 4.27 -13.63 19.57
CA ARG A 94 4.30 -12.16 19.71
C ARG A 94 2.90 -11.56 19.77
N TRP A 95 1.99 -11.98 18.91
CA TRP A 95 0.60 -11.53 18.95
C TRP A 95 -0.11 -11.90 20.25
N GLN A 96 0.06 -13.14 20.72
CA GLN A 96 -0.54 -13.60 21.98
C GLN A 96 -0.04 -12.81 23.18
N ALA A 97 1.25 -12.45 23.20
CA ALA A 97 1.88 -11.64 24.24
C ALA A 97 1.45 -10.16 24.25
N LEU A 98 0.74 -9.68 23.22
CA LEU A 98 0.26 -8.29 23.21
C LEU A 98 -0.87 -8.07 24.23
N PRO A 99 -0.87 -6.94 24.96
CA PRO A 99 -2.01 -6.50 25.76
C PRO A 99 -3.30 -6.36 24.95
N PRO A 100 -4.48 -6.57 25.56
CA PRO A 100 -5.76 -6.51 24.85
C PRO A 100 -6.02 -5.15 24.17
N GLU A 101 -5.56 -4.05 24.75
CA GLU A 101 -5.68 -2.69 24.19
C GLU A 101 -4.87 -2.57 22.89
N GLN A 102 -3.64 -3.08 22.89
CA GLN A 102 -2.80 -3.10 21.69
C GLN A 102 -3.39 -4.00 20.61
N LYS A 103 -3.97 -5.15 20.99
CA LYS A 103 -4.70 -6.02 20.05
C LYS A 103 -5.92 -5.31 19.46
N ALA A 104 -6.63 -4.49 20.24
CA ALA A 104 -7.76 -3.71 19.75
C ALA A 104 -7.32 -2.64 18.74
N GLU A 105 -6.29 -1.86 19.07
CA GLU A 105 -5.73 -0.83 18.19
C GLU A 105 -5.26 -1.42 16.85
N LEU A 106 -4.56 -2.56 16.88
CA LEU A 106 -4.10 -3.22 15.66
C LEU A 106 -5.24 -3.77 14.81
N ARG A 107 -6.31 -4.28 15.44
CA ARG A 107 -7.52 -4.71 14.73
C ARG A 107 -8.21 -3.53 14.04
N GLU A 108 -8.28 -2.38 14.70
CA GLU A 108 -8.85 -1.16 14.13
C GLU A 108 -8.03 -0.68 12.93
N ARG A 109 -6.70 -0.56 13.08
CA ARG A 109 -5.79 -0.17 11.99
C ARG A 109 -5.93 -1.09 10.78
N LEU A 110 -6.05 -2.39 11.01
CA LEU A 110 -6.29 -3.37 9.95
C LEU A 110 -7.64 -3.15 9.25
N GLN A 111 -8.72 -2.93 10.01
CA GLN A 111 -10.03 -2.66 9.43
C GLN A 111 -10.01 -1.40 8.58
N ASN A 112 -9.38 -0.33 9.08
CA ASN A 112 -9.22 0.92 8.33
C ASN A 112 -8.43 0.68 7.04
N PHE A 113 -7.35 -0.11 7.08
CA PHE A 113 -6.60 -0.49 5.87
C PHE A 113 -7.46 -1.30 4.88
N ARG A 114 -8.26 -2.25 5.35
CA ARG A 114 -9.14 -3.07 4.48
C ARG A 114 -10.27 -2.26 3.82
N ARG A 115 -10.69 -1.16 4.45
CA ARG A 115 -11.69 -0.22 3.92
C ARG A 115 -11.12 0.75 2.89
N MET A 116 -9.79 0.86 2.78
CA MET A 116 -9.14 1.70 1.76
C MET A 116 -9.34 1.13 0.36
N SER A 117 -9.38 2.01 -0.65
CA SER A 117 -9.39 1.60 -2.06
C SER A 117 -8.13 0.79 -2.42
N PRO A 118 -8.16 -0.05 -3.46
CA PRO A 118 -6.97 -0.80 -3.89
C PRO A 118 -5.74 0.10 -4.12
N GLU A 119 -5.92 1.28 -4.72
CA GLU A 119 -4.85 2.24 -4.98
C GLU A 119 -4.28 2.83 -3.68
N GLN A 120 -5.15 3.11 -2.70
CA GLN A 120 -4.75 3.60 -1.39
C GLN A 120 -3.96 2.54 -0.62
N GLN A 121 -4.45 1.30 -0.61
CA GLN A 121 -3.74 0.17 0.00
C GLN A 121 -2.35 0.01 -0.62
N GLU A 122 -2.27 0.09 -1.94
CA GLU A 122 -1.01 -0.04 -2.67
C GLU A 122 -0.04 1.10 -2.38
N ARG A 123 -0.54 2.33 -2.23
CA ARG A 123 0.27 3.47 -1.76
C ARG A 123 0.86 3.22 -0.37
N VAL A 124 0.08 2.65 0.54
CA VAL A 124 0.54 2.31 1.90
C VAL A 124 1.60 1.21 1.84
N ARG A 125 1.39 0.14 1.06
CA ARG A 125 2.38 -0.96 0.89
C ARG A 125 3.71 -0.42 0.38
N ARG A 126 3.72 0.36 -0.70
CA ARG A 126 4.93 1.00 -1.23
C ARG A 126 5.61 1.95 -0.24
N GLY A 127 4.82 2.67 0.56
CA GLY A 127 5.34 3.52 1.64
C GLY A 127 6.08 2.71 2.69
N GLN A 128 5.47 1.60 3.12
CA GLN A 128 6.04 0.69 4.11
C GLN A 128 7.32 0.01 3.59
N GLU A 129 7.32 -0.44 2.34
CA GLU A 129 8.49 -1.07 1.71
C GLU A 129 9.69 -0.13 1.66
N ARG A 130 9.50 1.10 1.17
CA ARG A 130 10.55 2.13 1.20
C ARG A 130 11.07 2.38 2.60
N PHE A 131 10.18 2.49 3.59
CA PHE A 131 10.58 2.68 4.98
C PHE A 131 11.40 1.51 5.52
N ARG A 132 11.16 0.27 5.07
CA ARG A 132 11.97 -0.90 5.45
C ARG A 132 13.35 -0.91 4.82
N GLN A 133 13.50 -0.31 3.63
CA GLN A 133 14.76 -0.20 2.90
C GLN A 133 15.69 0.90 3.46
N LEU A 134 15.18 1.81 4.29
CA LEU A 134 15.99 2.83 4.93
C LEU A 134 17.02 2.20 5.93
N PRO A 135 18.20 2.83 6.09
CA PRO A 135 19.16 2.45 7.13
C PRO A 135 18.52 2.38 8.52
N PRO A 136 18.94 1.44 9.39
CA PRO A 136 18.38 1.26 10.73
C PRO A 136 18.31 2.56 11.57
N GLU A 137 19.32 3.40 11.45
CA GLU A 137 19.49 4.68 12.16
C GLU A 137 18.46 5.70 11.67
N GLU A 138 18.32 5.83 10.35
CA GLU A 138 17.34 6.73 9.73
C GLU A 138 15.91 6.29 10.07
N ARG A 139 15.64 4.98 10.04
CA ARG A 139 14.36 4.43 10.51
C ARG A 139 14.12 4.76 11.97
N ALA A 140 15.12 4.67 12.84
CA ALA A 140 14.96 5.00 14.24
C ALA A 140 14.63 6.47 14.45
N ARG A 141 15.35 7.37 13.77
CA ARG A 141 15.10 8.82 13.79
C ARG A 141 13.67 9.15 13.35
N LEU A 142 13.25 8.66 12.18
CA LEU A 142 11.91 8.95 11.64
C LEU A 142 10.79 8.43 12.54
N ARG A 143 11.00 7.30 13.23
CA ARG A 143 10.02 6.78 14.21
C ARG A 143 9.92 7.66 15.42
N GLU A 144 11.05 8.11 15.94
CA GLU A 144 11.10 8.95 17.13
C GLU A 144 10.47 10.31 16.86
N GLU A 145 10.78 10.91 15.71
CA GLU A 145 10.17 12.15 15.22
C GLU A 145 8.65 11.99 15.08
N PHE A 146 8.19 10.94 14.39
CA PHE A 146 6.77 10.65 14.23
C PHE A 146 6.04 10.43 15.57
N GLN A 147 6.69 9.80 16.55
CA GLN A 147 6.11 9.59 17.88
C GLN A 147 5.95 10.89 18.66
N ARG A 148 6.87 11.84 18.50
CA ARG A 148 6.83 13.16 19.16
C ARG A 148 5.79 14.11 18.54
N MET A 149 5.45 13.92 17.27
CA MET A 149 4.47 14.74 16.57
C MET A 149 3.04 14.60 17.12
N ALA A 150 2.32 15.72 17.16
CA ALA A 150 0.88 15.75 17.39
C ALA A 150 0.11 15.05 16.26
N PRO A 151 -1.14 14.57 16.48
CA PRO A 151 -1.91 13.87 15.45
C PRO A 151 -2.07 14.63 14.13
N THR A 152 -2.25 15.95 14.19
CA THR A 152 -2.35 16.83 13.02
C THR A 152 -1.02 16.92 12.26
N GLU A 153 0.09 17.06 12.98
CA GLU A 153 1.45 17.12 12.43
C GLU A 153 1.86 15.80 11.77
N ARG A 154 1.45 14.65 12.33
CA ARG A 154 1.70 13.33 11.72
C ARG A 154 1.10 13.22 10.33
N ARG A 155 -0.10 13.77 10.11
CA ARG A 155 -0.75 13.80 8.79
C ARG A 155 0.05 14.65 7.82
N ALA A 156 0.49 15.83 8.26
CA ALA A 156 1.33 16.73 7.47
C ALA A 156 2.69 16.09 7.14
N PHE A 157 3.34 15.42 8.09
CA PHE A 157 4.61 14.72 7.89
C PHE A 157 4.52 13.63 6.82
N LEU A 158 3.49 12.79 6.88
CA LEU A 158 3.25 11.76 5.87
C LEU A 158 2.95 12.34 4.48
N GLN A 159 2.32 13.52 4.43
CA GLN A 159 2.08 14.25 3.19
C GLN A 159 3.33 14.98 2.67
N GLY A 160 4.12 15.58 3.55
CA GLY A 160 5.33 16.35 3.28
C GLY A 160 6.45 15.47 2.76
N ALA A 161 6.72 14.32 3.39
CA ALA A 161 7.67 13.34 2.86
C ALA A 161 7.26 12.83 1.46
N ALA A 162 5.95 12.81 1.16
CA ALA A 162 5.48 12.50 -0.19
C ALA A 162 5.59 13.70 -1.16
N ALA A 163 5.48 14.94 -0.67
CA ALA A 163 5.63 16.16 -1.46
C ALA A 163 7.10 16.40 -1.83
N GLU A 164 8.03 16.29 -0.87
CA GLU A 164 9.48 16.42 -1.07
C GLU A 164 9.98 15.42 -2.12
N ARG A 165 9.58 14.15 -2.02
CA ARG A 165 9.91 13.14 -3.05
C ARG A 165 9.37 13.49 -4.43
N ARG A 166 8.19 14.11 -4.52
CA ARG A 166 7.65 14.57 -5.81
C ARG A 166 8.43 15.76 -6.35
N ALA A 167 8.85 16.68 -5.49
CA ALA A 167 9.68 17.82 -5.85
C ALA A 167 11.05 17.35 -6.37
N LEU A 168 11.72 16.43 -5.67
CA LEU A 168 12.98 15.85 -6.11
C LEU A 168 12.83 15.07 -7.43
N ALA A 169 11.76 14.29 -7.58
CA ALA A 169 11.48 13.60 -8.83
C ALA A 169 11.22 14.56 -10.00
N ARG A 170 10.55 15.70 -9.74
CA ARG A 170 10.36 16.78 -10.72
C ARG A 170 11.70 17.41 -11.09
N GLU A 171 12.53 17.72 -10.10
CA GLU A 171 13.85 18.32 -10.32
C GLU A 171 14.74 17.42 -11.16
N ARG A 172 14.82 16.13 -10.81
CA ARG A 172 15.58 15.14 -11.59
C ARG A 172 15.08 15.00 -13.02
N TRP A 173 13.77 15.10 -13.23
CA TRP A 173 13.20 15.08 -14.58
C TRP A 173 13.54 16.35 -15.37
N LEU A 174 13.46 17.54 -14.75
CA LEU A 174 13.86 18.80 -15.39
C LEU A 174 15.35 18.77 -15.79
N GLN A 175 16.22 18.21 -14.95
CA GLN A 175 17.64 18.05 -15.26
C GLN A 175 17.92 17.14 -16.45
N SER A 176 17.00 16.22 -16.78
CA SER A 176 17.11 15.35 -17.97
C SER A 176 16.74 16.05 -19.29
N LEU A 177 16.18 17.27 -19.22
CA LEU A 177 15.79 18.04 -20.39
C LEU A 177 16.98 18.84 -20.96
N PRO A 178 16.93 19.21 -22.26
CA PRO A 178 17.86 20.18 -22.83
C PRO A 178 17.86 21.47 -22.01
N GLU A 179 19.04 22.08 -21.85
CA GLU A 179 19.22 23.24 -20.96
C GLU A 179 18.27 24.39 -21.28
N ALA A 180 18.09 24.70 -22.56
CA ALA A 180 17.17 25.73 -23.04
C ALA A 180 15.69 25.47 -22.69
N GLU A 181 15.31 24.22 -22.43
CA GLU A 181 13.92 23.85 -22.10
C GLU A 181 13.66 23.83 -20.58
N ARG A 182 14.69 23.80 -19.72
CA ARG A 182 14.54 23.53 -18.28
C ARG A 182 13.71 24.59 -17.55
N GLU A 183 14.13 25.85 -17.63
CA GLU A 183 13.44 26.95 -16.94
C GLU A 183 12.06 27.27 -17.53
N PRO A 184 11.87 27.32 -18.86
CA PRO A 184 10.53 27.44 -19.45
C PRO A 184 9.58 26.31 -19.01
N MET A 185 10.08 25.07 -18.93
CA MET A 185 9.30 23.93 -18.47
C MET A 185 8.97 24.03 -16.98
N ARG A 186 9.92 24.48 -16.15
CA ARG A 186 9.70 24.74 -14.71
C ARG A 186 8.59 25.76 -14.52
N ALA A 187 8.72 26.93 -15.16
CA ALA A 187 7.74 28.00 -15.08
C ALA A 187 6.34 27.56 -15.53
N MET A 188 6.25 26.79 -16.63
CA MET A 188 4.98 26.24 -17.10
C MET A 188 4.35 25.28 -16.08
N ILE A 189 5.13 24.34 -15.53
CA ILE A 189 4.62 23.35 -14.56
C ILE A 189 4.18 24.00 -13.25
N ASP A 190 4.90 25.03 -12.81
CA ASP A 190 4.55 25.80 -11.61
C ASP A 190 3.28 26.63 -11.81
N GLY A 191 3.02 27.09 -13.04
CA GLY A 191 1.77 27.78 -13.43
C GLY A 191 0.54 26.88 -13.57
N PHE A 192 0.68 25.55 -13.60
CA PHE A 192 -0.46 24.64 -13.68
C PHE A 192 -1.21 24.48 -12.34
N ALA A 193 -2.54 24.43 -12.42
CA ALA A 193 -3.38 23.92 -11.35
C ALA A 193 -3.05 22.44 -11.04
N PRO A 194 -3.34 21.93 -9.81
CA PRO A 194 -3.00 20.57 -9.43
C PRO A 194 -3.48 19.49 -10.41
N ASP A 195 -4.71 19.63 -10.92
CA ASP A 195 -5.30 18.67 -11.86
C ASP A 195 -4.68 18.77 -13.25
N GLN A 196 -4.38 19.97 -13.73
CA GLN A 196 -3.64 20.20 -14.97
C GLN A 196 -2.23 19.60 -14.90
N ARG A 197 -1.53 19.75 -13.77
CA ARG A 197 -0.20 19.16 -13.56
C ARG A 197 -0.26 17.63 -13.59
N LYS A 198 -1.30 17.04 -12.99
CA LYS A 198 -1.54 15.59 -13.03
C LYS A 198 -1.87 15.13 -14.46
N ALA A 199 -2.71 15.86 -15.18
CA ALA A 199 -3.07 15.62 -16.57
C ALA A 199 -1.86 15.64 -17.50
N PHE A 200 -1.04 16.69 -17.42
CA PHE A 200 0.18 16.83 -18.21
C PHE A 200 1.16 15.68 -17.94
N ARG A 201 1.38 15.34 -16.66
CA ARG A 201 2.23 14.20 -16.29
C ARG A 201 1.72 12.90 -16.91
N ARG A 202 0.41 12.66 -16.88
CA ARG A 202 -0.19 11.45 -17.46
C ARG A 202 0.02 11.43 -18.97
N LEU A 203 -0.31 12.52 -19.67
CA LEU A 203 -0.11 12.65 -21.11
C LEU A 203 1.36 12.38 -21.50
N LEU A 204 2.32 12.92 -20.76
CA LEU A 204 3.74 12.71 -21.01
C LEU A 204 4.18 11.24 -20.81
N MET A 205 3.58 10.52 -19.84
CA MET A 205 3.87 9.10 -19.61
C MET A 205 3.25 8.20 -20.67
N ASP A 206 2.02 8.50 -21.08
CA ASP A 206 1.27 7.76 -22.10
C ASP A 206 1.86 7.99 -23.51
N THR A 207 2.56 9.11 -23.73
CA THR A 207 3.27 9.42 -24.98
C THR A 207 4.54 8.56 -25.13
N PRO A 208 4.74 7.87 -26.26
CA PRO A 208 5.95 7.11 -26.55
C PRO A 208 7.22 7.95 -26.44
N ALA A 209 8.32 7.37 -25.96
CA ALA A 209 9.55 8.12 -25.66
C ALA A 209 10.06 8.97 -26.85
N ALA A 210 9.99 8.42 -28.08
CA ALA A 210 10.38 9.11 -29.31
C ALA A 210 9.52 10.35 -29.62
N GLN A 211 8.29 10.42 -29.12
CA GLN A 211 7.35 11.52 -29.38
C GLN A 211 7.31 12.55 -28.24
N ARG A 212 7.92 12.26 -27.08
CA ARG A 212 7.87 13.14 -25.91
C ARG A 212 8.54 14.49 -26.15
N GLU A 213 9.55 14.55 -27.01
CA GLU A 213 10.21 15.82 -27.36
C GLU A 213 9.26 16.76 -28.10
N GLY A 214 8.58 16.26 -29.13
CA GLY A 214 7.57 17.02 -29.86
C GLY A 214 6.48 17.55 -28.92
N LEU A 215 5.96 16.70 -28.03
CA LEU A 215 4.95 17.10 -27.05
C LEU A 215 5.46 18.20 -26.10
N ARG A 216 6.70 18.11 -25.61
CA ARG A 216 7.27 19.15 -24.74
C ARG A 216 7.37 20.49 -25.47
N ARG A 217 7.88 20.49 -26.70
CA ARG A 217 8.02 21.72 -27.50
C ARG A 217 6.69 22.34 -27.86
N GLU A 218 5.69 21.52 -28.22
CA GLU A 218 4.30 21.95 -28.41
C GLU A 218 3.83 22.72 -27.16
N PHE A 219 3.89 22.09 -25.99
CA PHE A 219 3.42 22.70 -24.74
C PHE A 219 4.18 23.97 -24.37
N LEU A 220 5.49 24.03 -24.59
CA LEU A 220 6.27 25.24 -24.34
C LEU A 220 5.85 26.40 -25.27
N GLY A 221 5.46 26.11 -26.51
CA GLY A 221 4.99 27.12 -27.47
C GLY A 221 3.54 27.59 -27.27
N LEU A 222 2.71 26.81 -26.58
CA LEU A 222 1.33 27.19 -26.28
C LEU A 222 1.26 28.25 -25.17
N ASP A 223 0.26 29.13 -25.21
CA ASP A 223 -0.07 30.01 -24.09
C ASP A 223 -0.80 29.23 -22.95
N PRO A 224 -0.95 29.82 -21.74
CA PRO A 224 -1.59 29.13 -20.62
C PRO A 224 -3.03 28.65 -20.88
N ALA A 225 -3.84 29.39 -21.64
CA ALA A 225 -5.22 29.03 -21.93
C ALA A 225 -5.27 27.86 -22.93
N ALA A 226 -4.44 27.92 -23.98
CA ALA A 226 -4.31 26.86 -24.96
C ALA A 226 -3.76 25.56 -24.34
N ARG A 227 -2.80 25.65 -23.40
CA ARG A 227 -2.33 24.48 -22.63
C ARG A 227 -3.46 23.84 -21.83
N ALA A 228 -4.28 24.63 -21.16
CA ALA A 228 -5.40 24.13 -20.36
C ALA A 228 -6.41 23.39 -21.25
N GLN A 229 -6.79 23.98 -22.39
CA GLN A 229 -7.69 23.37 -23.36
C GLN A 229 -7.10 22.08 -23.94
N ARG A 230 -5.82 22.08 -24.31
CA ARG A 230 -5.10 20.91 -24.83
C ARG A 230 -5.09 19.74 -23.84
N LEU A 231 -4.92 20.03 -22.54
CA LEU A 231 -4.96 19.02 -21.48
C LEU A 231 -6.37 18.46 -21.28
N GLN A 232 -7.40 19.30 -21.37
CA GLN A 232 -8.79 18.89 -21.27
C GLN A 232 -9.22 17.98 -22.43
N GLN A 233 -8.75 18.28 -23.64
CA GLN A 233 -9.00 17.46 -24.83
C GLN A 233 -8.26 16.11 -24.80
N ALA A 234 -7.04 16.08 -24.23
CA ALA A 234 -6.22 14.88 -24.19
C ALA A 234 -6.68 13.83 -23.17
N LEU A 235 -7.47 14.24 -22.18
CA LEU A 235 -7.95 13.40 -21.10
C LEU A 235 -9.43 13.74 -20.86
N PRO A 236 -10.37 13.16 -21.63
CA PRO A 236 -11.78 13.35 -21.34
C PRO A 236 -12.07 12.94 -19.90
N GLU A 237 -12.90 13.73 -19.22
CA GLU A 237 -13.46 13.40 -17.91
C GLU A 237 -13.83 11.92 -17.91
N ARG A 238 -13.29 11.13 -16.98
CA ARG A 238 -13.84 9.81 -16.74
C ARG A 238 -15.27 10.06 -16.30
N SER A 239 -16.24 9.69 -17.14
CA SER A 239 -17.63 9.57 -16.72
C SER A 239 -17.66 8.84 -15.37
N PRO A 240 -18.43 9.33 -14.39
CA PRO A 240 -18.59 8.62 -13.14
C PRO A 240 -19.34 7.31 -13.44
N GLU A 241 -18.61 6.20 -13.41
CA GLU A 241 -19.16 4.85 -13.18
C GLU A 241 -18.86 4.41 -11.75
#